data_AF-A0A7C7L1R8-F1
#
_entry.id   AF-A0A7C7L1R8-F1
#
_cell.length_a   1.000
_cell.length_b   1.000
_cell.length_c   1.000
_cell.angle_alpha   90.00
_cell.angle_beta   90.00
_cell.angle_gamma   90.00
#
_symmetry.space_group_name_H-M   'P 1'
#
loop_
_entity.id
_entity.type
_entity.pdbx_description
1 polymer ?
#
loop_
_entity_poly.entity_id
_entity_poly.type
_entity_poly.pdbx_seq_one_letter_code
_entity_poly.pdbx_strand_id
1 'polypeptide(L)'
;MMLISLSATAVARGGRITIKGSDTMVILNQRWAEEYMRTHRGIIVQVTGGGSGTGIAALLNGTTDICAASRPLKAREIKMLKRRFKRPPVKFAVAMDGIAIYVNHANPIKVLTLEQIRLIYTGRLNNWRYVGGPNRKIVRYGRENNSGTYAFLKEHVLRGADYANDCQAMPGTAAVVNAVAKDKWAIGYGGIGYAKGVKIVAVKKNAKSP
;
A
#
# COMPACT_ATOMS: atom_id res chain seq x y z
N MET A 1 3.28 7.20 -6.77
CA MET A 1 3.96 5.90 -7.01
C MET A 1 5.19 6.09 -7.86
N MET A 2 6.22 5.27 -7.65
CA MET A 2 7.41 5.25 -8.52
C MET A 2 7.80 3.82 -8.88
N LEU A 3 8.26 3.62 -10.12
CA LEU A 3 9.08 2.48 -10.51
C LEU A 3 10.54 2.88 -10.38
N ILE A 4 11.37 1.98 -9.88
CA ILE A 4 12.81 2.19 -9.79
C ILE A 4 13.47 1.09 -10.60
N SER A 5 14.16 1.47 -11.68
CA SER A 5 14.91 0.56 -12.54
C SER A 5 16.37 1.00 -12.66
N LEU A 6 17.22 0.06 -13.03
CA LEU A 6 18.55 0.36 -13.58
C LEU A 6 18.40 0.39 -15.11
N SER A 7 18.92 1.42 -15.77
CA SER A 7 18.86 1.56 -17.24
C SER A 7 19.44 0.35 -17.99
N ALA A 8 18.83 0.10 -19.16
CA ALA A 8 18.77 -1.13 -19.94
C ALA A 8 20.11 -1.63 -20.49
N THR A 9 20.46 -2.86 -20.11
CA THR A 9 21.17 -3.78 -21.01
C THR A 9 20.11 -4.50 -21.84
N ALA A 10 20.35 -4.59 -23.15
CA ALA A 10 19.43 -5.16 -24.14
C ALA A 10 18.76 -6.45 -23.64
N VAL A 11 17.43 -6.47 -23.64
CA VAL A 11 16.65 -7.66 -23.31
C VAL A 11 16.89 -8.67 -24.43
N ALA A 12 17.66 -9.71 -24.13
CA ALA A 12 17.78 -10.87 -24.99
C ALA A 12 16.37 -11.44 -25.28
N ARG A 13 16.10 -11.79 -26.54
CA ARG A 13 14.93 -12.59 -26.93
C ARG A 13 14.80 -13.78 -25.96
N GLY A 14 13.74 -13.84 -25.16
CA GLY A 14 13.54 -14.85 -24.11
C GLY A 14 13.70 -14.37 -22.65
N GLY A 15 13.72 -13.06 -22.39
CA GLY A 15 14.01 -12.50 -21.06
C GLY A 15 12.87 -12.60 -20.05
N ARG A 16 13.23 -12.83 -18.78
CA ARG A 16 12.33 -12.70 -17.62
C ARG A 16 12.59 -11.36 -16.93
N ILE A 17 11.53 -10.58 -16.68
CA ILE A 17 11.54 -9.33 -15.93
C ILE A 17 10.77 -9.55 -14.63
N THR A 18 11.32 -9.11 -13.51
CA THR A 18 10.75 -9.27 -12.18
C THR A 18 10.50 -7.91 -11.52
N ILE A 19 9.27 -7.72 -11.06
CA ILE A 19 8.81 -6.51 -10.38
C ILE A 19 8.35 -6.88 -8.97
N LYS A 20 8.97 -6.30 -7.95
CA LYS A 20 8.59 -6.54 -6.54
C LYS A 20 8.35 -5.25 -5.78
N GLY A 21 7.39 -5.26 -4.84
CA GLY A 21 7.27 -4.20 -3.83
C GLY A 21 5.84 -3.82 -3.45
N SER A 22 5.51 -2.54 -3.59
CA SER A 22 4.28 -1.94 -3.08
C SER A 22 3.03 -2.69 -3.48
N ASP A 23 2.24 -3.13 -2.49
CA ASP A 23 0.97 -3.82 -2.73
C ASP A 23 -0.03 -2.94 -3.47
N THR A 24 -0.01 -1.63 -3.22
CA THR A 24 -0.90 -0.70 -3.94
C THR A 24 -0.64 -0.65 -5.43
N MET A 25 0.57 -1.04 -5.87
CA MET A 25 0.96 -1.07 -7.28
C MET A 25 0.78 -2.43 -7.94
N VAL A 26 0.50 -3.50 -7.20
CA VAL A 26 0.48 -4.87 -7.75
C VAL A 26 -0.53 -5.01 -8.89
N ILE A 27 -1.77 -4.56 -8.69
CA ILE A 27 -2.83 -4.65 -9.72
C ILE A 27 -2.45 -3.85 -10.97
N LEU A 28 -1.91 -2.64 -10.79
CA LEU A 28 -1.47 -1.79 -11.90
C LEU A 28 -0.32 -2.42 -12.67
N ASN A 29 0.71 -2.90 -11.95
CA ASN A 29 1.86 -3.56 -12.55
C ASN A 29 1.48 -4.87 -13.24
N GLN A 30 0.52 -5.63 -12.71
CA GLN A 30 -0.01 -6.84 -13.36
C GLN A 30 -0.66 -6.50 -14.70
N ARG A 31 -1.49 -5.44 -14.76
CA ARG A 31 -2.09 -4.98 -16.02
C ARG A 31 -1.04 -4.51 -17.03
N TRP A 32 -0.01 -3.79 -16.58
CA TRP A 32 1.10 -3.42 -17.46
C TRP A 32 1.91 -4.63 -17.93
N ALA A 33 2.14 -5.60 -17.04
CA ALA A 33 2.82 -6.84 -17.37
C ALA A 33 2.06 -7.62 -18.44
N GLU A 34 0.74 -7.79 -18.27
CA GLU A 34 -0.15 -8.44 -19.23
C GLU A 34 -0.08 -7.77 -20.62
N GLU A 35 -0.23 -6.45 -20.68
CA GLU A 35 -0.21 -5.71 -21.94
C GLU A 35 1.18 -5.73 -22.62
N TYR A 36 2.25 -5.65 -21.83
CA TYR A 36 3.60 -5.72 -22.34
C TYR A 36 3.91 -7.11 -22.92
N MET A 37 3.54 -8.18 -22.21
CA MET A 37 3.72 -9.56 -22.68
C MET A 37 2.88 -9.87 -23.93
N ARG A 38 1.71 -9.22 -24.09
CA ARG A 38 0.87 -9.34 -25.29
C ARG A 38 1.57 -8.84 -26.56
N THR A 39 2.33 -7.75 -26.44
CA THR A 39 3.02 -7.09 -27.56
C THR A 39 4.46 -7.56 -27.76
N HIS A 40 5.07 -8.18 -26.74
CA HIS A 40 6.46 -8.65 -26.77
C HIS A 40 6.54 -10.16 -26.49
N ARG A 41 6.28 -10.97 -27.53
CA ARG A 41 6.32 -12.43 -27.42
C ARG A 41 7.69 -12.92 -26.92
N GLY A 42 7.67 -13.87 -25.99
CA GLY A 42 8.87 -14.46 -25.40
C GLY A 42 9.42 -13.71 -24.19
N ILE A 43 8.81 -12.59 -23.77
CA ILE A 43 9.12 -11.94 -22.50
C ILE A 43 8.12 -12.40 -21.43
N ILE A 44 8.61 -12.70 -20.24
CA ILE A 44 7.79 -13.01 -19.06
C ILE A 44 8.00 -11.92 -18.01
N VAL A 45 6.92 -11.25 -17.60
CA VAL A 45 6.95 -10.25 -16.53
C VAL A 45 6.26 -10.81 -15.28
N GLN A 46 7.02 -10.99 -14.20
CA GLN A 46 6.53 -11.49 -12.92
C GLN A 46 6.35 -10.33 -11.94
N VAL A 47 5.15 -10.20 -11.37
CA VAL A 47 4.81 -9.14 -10.41
C VAL A 47 4.52 -9.75 -9.04
N THR A 48 5.17 -9.24 -8.00
CA THR A 48 4.94 -9.67 -6.61
C THR A 48 4.78 -8.47 -5.67
N GLY A 49 3.82 -8.57 -4.77
CA GLY A 49 3.62 -7.61 -3.67
C GLY A 49 4.58 -7.84 -2.49
N GLY A 50 4.15 -7.45 -1.29
CA GLY A 50 4.93 -7.60 -0.05
C GLY A 50 5.45 -6.28 0.53
N GLY A 51 5.08 -5.15 -0.07
CA GLY A 51 5.37 -3.80 0.46
C GLY A 51 6.63 -3.16 -0.12
N SER A 52 6.66 -1.82 -0.09
CA SER A 52 7.76 -1.02 -0.65
C SER A 52 9.12 -1.39 -0.04
N GLY A 53 9.20 -1.67 1.26
CA GLY A 53 10.44 -2.12 1.90
C GLY A 53 10.99 -3.42 1.33
N THR A 54 10.11 -4.39 1.08
CA THR A 54 10.44 -5.69 0.48
C THR A 54 10.96 -5.53 -0.95
N GLY A 55 10.31 -4.69 -1.77
CA GLY A 55 10.77 -4.38 -3.13
C GLY A 55 12.16 -3.72 -3.15
N ILE A 56 12.40 -2.77 -2.23
CA ILE A 56 13.69 -2.09 -2.11
C ILE A 56 14.78 -3.05 -1.68
N ALA A 57 14.49 -3.92 -0.71
CA ALA A 57 15.41 -4.98 -0.28
C ALA A 57 15.69 -5.97 -1.42
N ALA A 58 14.68 -6.36 -2.19
CA ALA A 58 14.85 -7.25 -3.34
C ALA A 58 15.75 -6.63 -4.41
N LEU A 59 15.58 -5.33 -4.71
CA LEU A 59 16.42 -4.59 -5.64
C LEU A 59 17.86 -4.48 -5.10
N LEU A 60 17.99 -4.13 -3.82
CA LEU A 60 19.27 -4.11 -3.11
C LEU A 60 19.96 -5.47 -3.10
N ASN A 61 19.24 -6.58 -3.18
CA ASN A 61 19.79 -7.93 -3.18
C ASN A 61 20.00 -8.48 -4.60
N GLY A 62 19.56 -7.78 -5.65
CA GLY A 62 19.64 -8.24 -7.04
C GLY A 62 18.67 -9.37 -7.35
N THR A 63 17.58 -9.48 -6.60
CA THR A 63 16.54 -10.54 -6.72
C THR A 63 15.25 -10.03 -7.37
N THR A 64 15.26 -8.77 -7.81
CA THR A 64 14.24 -8.18 -8.67
C THR A 64 14.89 -7.17 -9.62
N ASP A 65 14.34 -7.03 -10.81
CA ASP A 65 14.82 -6.06 -11.81
C ASP A 65 14.26 -4.65 -11.53
N ILE A 66 12.99 -4.58 -11.13
CA ILE A 66 12.27 -3.33 -10.86
C ILE A 66 11.67 -3.37 -9.45
N CYS A 67 11.92 -2.31 -8.68
CA CYS A 67 11.22 -2.08 -7.42
C CYS A 67 10.00 -1.18 -7.65
N ALA A 68 8.81 -1.66 -7.28
CA ALA A 68 7.61 -0.85 -7.18
C ALA A 68 7.52 -0.22 -5.78
N ALA A 69 7.49 1.11 -5.68
CA ALA A 69 7.48 1.82 -4.40
C ALA A 69 6.35 2.87 -4.31
N SER A 70 5.61 2.83 -3.19
CA SER A 70 4.56 3.81 -2.83
C SER A 70 5.04 4.88 -1.84
N ARG A 71 6.33 4.87 -1.48
CA ARG A 71 6.96 5.92 -0.67
C ARG A 71 8.33 6.29 -1.25
N PRO A 72 8.88 7.47 -0.94
CA PRO A 72 10.26 7.78 -1.23
C PRO A 72 11.23 6.76 -0.64
N LEU A 73 12.36 6.55 -1.33
CA LEU A 73 13.50 5.85 -0.76
C LEU A 73 14.04 6.64 0.44
N LYS A 74 14.35 5.94 1.53
CA LYS A 74 15.04 6.50 2.69
C LYS A 74 16.49 6.80 2.33
N ALA A 75 17.11 7.79 2.98
CA ALA A 75 18.51 8.14 2.75
C ALA A 75 19.46 6.93 2.85
N ARG A 76 19.23 6.05 3.84
CA ARG A 76 19.99 4.80 4.00
C ARG A 76 19.85 3.86 2.80
N GLU A 77 18.64 3.74 2.24
CA GLU A 77 18.36 2.86 1.09
C GLU A 77 19.05 3.39 -0.17
N ILE A 78 19.05 4.71 -0.38
CA ILE A 78 19.77 5.38 -1.46
C ILE A 78 21.28 5.13 -1.33
N LYS A 79 21.85 5.31 -0.14
CA LYS A 79 23.29 5.08 0.12
C LYS A 79 23.67 3.63 -0.18
N MET A 80 22.85 2.66 0.25
CA MET A 80 23.09 1.24 -0.02
C MET A 80 23.00 0.91 -1.51
N LEU A 81 21.99 1.43 -2.23
CA LEU A 81 21.83 1.23 -3.67
C LEU A 81 23.02 1.82 -4.45
N LYS A 82 23.43 3.05 -4.11
CA LYS A 82 24.60 3.71 -4.72
C LYS A 82 25.88 2.93 -4.47
N ARG A 83 26.07 2.40 -3.25
CA ARG A 83 27.25 1.60 -2.91
C ARG A 83 27.32 0.30 -3.70
N ARG A 84 26.19 -0.41 -3.81
CA ARG A 84 26.11 -1.71 -4.52
C ARG A 84 26.28 -1.54 -6.03
N PHE A 85 25.51 -0.63 -6.63
CA PHE A 85 25.44 -0.50 -8.09
C PHE A 85 26.38 0.53 -8.67
N LYS A 86 27.13 1.27 -7.83
CA LYS A 86 28.04 2.35 -8.22
C LYS A 86 27.37 3.50 -8.98
N ARG A 87 26.03 3.59 -8.93
CA ARG A 87 25.21 4.64 -9.55
C ARG A 87 23.98 4.94 -8.69
N PRO A 88 23.43 6.16 -8.76
CA PRO A 88 22.18 6.48 -8.08
C PRO A 88 21.01 5.64 -8.64
N PRO A 89 20.03 5.27 -7.82
CA PRO A 89 18.81 4.63 -8.32
C PRO A 89 18.02 5.59 -9.21
N VAL A 90 17.56 5.12 -10.37
CA VAL A 90 16.71 5.90 -11.27
C VAL A 90 15.25 5.74 -10.84
N LYS A 91 14.53 6.84 -10.69
CA LYS A 91 13.13 6.85 -10.28
C LYS A 91 12.25 7.32 -11.43
N PHE A 92 11.20 6.58 -11.71
CA PHE A 92 10.17 6.93 -12.68
C PHE A 92 8.86 7.12 -11.93
N ALA A 93 8.33 8.34 -11.91
CA ALA A 93 6.98 8.56 -11.42
C ALA A 93 5.99 8.03 -12.47
N VAL A 94 5.14 7.08 -12.08
CA VAL A 94 4.27 6.35 -13.02
C VAL A 94 2.78 6.54 -12.78
N ALA A 95 2.40 6.95 -11.57
CA ALA A 95 1.00 7.16 -11.20
C ALA A 95 0.90 7.94 -9.88
N MET A 96 -0.25 8.61 -9.69
CA MET A 96 -0.71 9.09 -8.39
C MET A 96 -1.57 8.00 -7.74
N ASP A 97 -1.33 7.73 -6.46
CA ASP A 97 -2.04 6.68 -5.71
C ASP A 97 -2.92 7.30 -4.63
N GLY A 98 -4.04 6.62 -4.33
CA GLY A 98 -4.92 6.98 -3.23
C GLY A 98 -4.93 5.87 -2.19
N ILE A 99 -4.84 6.24 -0.91
CA ILE A 99 -5.12 5.31 0.19
C ILE A 99 -6.60 5.44 0.55
N ALA A 100 -7.33 4.34 0.45
CA ALA A 100 -8.72 4.25 0.84
C ALA A 100 -8.86 3.69 2.25
N ILE A 101 -9.89 4.13 2.95
CA ILE A 101 -10.37 3.52 4.19
C ILE A 101 -11.50 2.56 3.83
N TYR A 102 -11.35 1.31 4.25
CA TYR A 102 -12.32 0.25 4.00
C TYR A 102 -13.12 -0.06 5.26
N VAL A 103 -14.40 -0.32 5.07
CA VAL A 103 -15.26 -1.00 6.04
C VAL A 103 -16.05 -2.09 5.32
N ASN A 104 -16.65 -2.98 6.10
CA ASN A 104 -17.58 -3.95 5.56
C ASN A 104 -18.79 -3.26 4.89
N HIS A 105 -19.39 -3.88 3.86
CA HIS A 105 -20.60 -3.36 3.21
C HIS A 105 -21.76 -3.17 4.19
N ALA A 106 -21.90 -4.06 5.19
CA ALA A 106 -22.95 -3.99 6.20
C ALA A 106 -22.64 -3.01 7.35
N ASN A 107 -21.45 -2.39 7.38
CA ASN A 107 -21.14 -1.34 8.34
C ASN A 107 -21.88 -0.04 7.92
N PRO A 108 -22.65 0.63 8.79
CA PRO A 108 -23.44 1.79 8.39
C PRO A 108 -22.62 3.08 8.16
N ILE A 109 -21.36 3.13 8.63
CA ILE A 109 -20.52 4.33 8.53
C ILE A 109 -20.27 4.70 7.06
N LYS A 110 -20.59 5.95 6.70
CA LYS A 110 -20.42 6.48 5.34
C LYS A 110 -19.24 7.44 5.23
N VAL A 111 -18.96 8.19 6.30
CA VAL A 111 -17.98 9.27 6.32
C VAL A 111 -17.19 9.20 7.62
N LEU A 112 -15.88 9.46 7.54
CA LEU A 112 -15.02 9.74 8.68
C LEU A 112 -14.15 10.96 8.39
N THR A 113 -13.80 11.71 9.43
CA THR A 113 -12.77 12.75 9.33
C THR A 113 -11.37 12.15 9.51
N LEU A 114 -10.33 12.82 9.01
CA LEU A 114 -8.93 12.44 9.28
C LEU A 114 -8.64 12.32 10.77
N GLU A 115 -9.21 13.20 11.59
CA GLU A 115 -9.04 13.16 13.05
C GLU A 115 -9.71 11.93 13.66
N GLN A 116 -10.90 11.55 13.21
CA GLN A 116 -11.55 10.31 13.66
C GLN A 116 -10.74 9.08 13.25
N ILE A 117 -10.20 9.04 12.03
CA ILE A 117 -9.33 7.96 11.56
C ILE A 117 -8.08 7.86 12.44
N ARG A 118 -7.46 8.99 12.77
CA ARG A 118 -6.32 9.06 13.69
C ARG A 118 -6.68 8.49 15.08
N LEU A 119 -7.78 8.94 15.67
CA LEU A 119 -8.22 8.47 16.99
C LEU A 119 -8.58 6.98 16.97
N ILE A 120 -9.17 6.49 15.88
CA ILE A 120 -9.42 5.07 15.67
C ILE A 120 -8.09 4.32 15.66
N TYR A 121 -7.17 4.62 14.76
CA TYR A 121 -5.93 3.83 14.59
C TYR A 121 -4.92 4.00 15.72
N THR A 122 -5.02 5.04 16.55
CA THR A 122 -4.23 5.19 17.79
C THR A 122 -4.89 4.53 19.01
N GLY A 123 -6.09 3.95 18.86
CA GLY A 123 -6.81 3.27 19.95
C GLY A 123 -7.47 4.22 20.95
N ARG A 124 -7.52 5.52 20.66
CA ARG A 124 -8.23 6.53 21.48
C ARG A 124 -9.74 6.49 21.24
N LEU A 125 -10.18 5.98 20.08
CA LEU A 125 -11.58 5.76 19.74
C LEU A 125 -11.79 4.27 19.40
N ASN A 126 -12.47 3.55 20.28
CA ASN A 126 -12.60 2.09 20.23
C ASN A 126 -14.02 1.58 19.92
N ASN A 127 -14.99 2.47 19.70
CA ASN A 127 -16.38 2.09 19.50
C ASN A 127 -17.04 2.95 18.41
N TRP A 128 -17.78 2.30 17.52
CA TRP A 128 -18.47 2.95 16.41
C TRP A 128 -19.50 4.01 16.85
N ARG A 129 -20.02 3.91 18.09
CA ARG A 129 -20.96 4.92 18.64
C ARG A 129 -20.41 6.34 18.65
N TYR A 130 -19.10 6.50 18.79
CA TYR A 130 -18.44 7.82 18.85
C TYR A 130 -18.31 8.49 17.48
N VAL A 131 -18.68 7.80 16.40
CA VAL A 131 -18.65 8.32 15.02
C VAL A 131 -20.00 8.16 14.33
N GLY A 132 -21.09 8.11 15.09
CA GLY A 132 -22.45 8.01 14.56
C GLY A 132 -22.86 6.59 14.12
N GLY A 133 -22.10 5.57 14.53
CA GLY A 133 -22.44 4.17 14.32
C GLY A 133 -23.16 3.53 15.52
N PRO A 134 -23.43 2.22 15.46
CA PRO A 134 -24.02 1.49 16.58
C PRO A 134 -23.01 1.28 17.70
N ASN A 135 -23.50 0.91 18.90
CA ASN A 135 -22.66 0.52 20.02
C ASN A 135 -21.95 -0.82 19.76
N ARG A 136 -20.84 -0.78 19.03
CA ARG A 136 -20.03 -1.93 18.65
C ARG A 136 -18.55 -1.57 18.70
N LYS A 137 -17.73 -2.50 19.21
CA LYS A 137 -16.27 -2.34 19.24
C LYS A 137 -15.71 -2.25 17.82
N ILE A 138 -14.68 -1.44 17.63
CA ILE A 138 -13.96 -1.33 16.35
C ILE A 138 -12.88 -2.42 16.30
N VAL A 139 -12.85 -3.18 15.22
CA VAL A 139 -11.76 -4.11 14.90
C VAL A 139 -10.85 -3.47 13.85
N ARG A 140 -9.54 -3.42 14.10
CA ARG A 140 -8.59 -2.67 13.25
C ARG A 140 -7.68 -3.61 12.50
N TYR A 141 -7.62 -3.43 11.19
CA TYR A 141 -6.65 -4.08 10.33
C TYR A 141 -5.69 -3.04 9.75
N GLY A 142 -4.41 -3.20 10.06
CA GLY A 142 -3.34 -2.38 9.56
C GLY A 142 -2.45 -3.11 8.57
N ARG A 143 -1.43 -2.43 8.08
CA ARG A 143 -0.36 -3.02 7.27
C ARG A 143 0.88 -3.26 8.12
N GLU A 144 1.70 -4.23 7.74
CA GLU A 144 3.04 -4.43 8.32
C GLU A 144 3.94 -3.19 8.15
N ASN A 145 4.93 -3.04 9.03
CA ASN A 145 5.80 -1.86 9.08
C ASN A 145 6.72 -1.69 7.84
N ASN A 146 6.90 -2.73 7.04
CA ASN A 146 7.61 -2.75 5.76
C ASN A 146 6.79 -2.10 4.62
N SER A 147 5.50 -1.86 4.84
CA SER A 147 4.58 -1.29 3.87
C SER A 147 4.79 0.23 3.70
N GLY A 148 4.77 0.69 2.45
CA GLY A 148 4.73 2.13 2.15
C GLY A 148 3.42 2.77 2.61
N THR A 149 2.30 2.05 2.51
CA THR A 149 0.98 2.48 2.98
C THR A 149 0.96 2.65 4.50
N TYR A 150 1.61 1.74 5.25
CA TYR A 150 1.79 1.87 6.69
C TYR A 150 2.54 3.17 7.05
N ALA A 151 3.68 3.38 6.39
CA ALA A 151 4.53 4.55 6.62
C ALA A 151 3.79 5.85 6.30
N PHE A 152 3.08 5.88 5.16
CA PHE A 152 2.30 7.05 4.74
C PHE A 152 1.23 7.40 5.77
N LEU A 153 0.41 6.43 6.19
CA LEU A 153 -0.67 6.68 7.15
C LEU A 153 -0.10 7.08 8.52
N LYS A 154 1.02 6.47 8.95
CA LYS A 154 1.71 6.85 10.20
C LYS A 154 2.14 8.31 10.19
N GLU A 155 2.76 8.74 9.11
CA GLU A 155 3.29 10.09 8.95
C GLU A 155 2.19 11.14 8.77
N HIS A 156 1.25 10.90 7.85
CA HIS A 156 0.32 11.93 7.38
C HIS A 156 -1.01 11.95 8.14
N VAL A 157 -1.44 10.83 8.72
CA VAL A 157 -2.73 10.73 9.43
C VAL A 157 -2.49 10.58 10.93
N LEU A 158 -1.60 9.68 11.35
CA LEU A 158 -1.29 9.48 12.77
C LEU A 158 -0.32 10.53 13.32
N ARG A 159 0.31 11.34 12.46
CA ARG A 159 1.26 12.40 12.84
C ARG A 159 2.42 11.85 13.66
N GLY A 160 2.93 10.68 13.26
CA GLY A 160 4.03 10.00 13.92
C GLY A 160 3.63 9.11 15.10
N ALA A 161 2.38 9.19 15.59
CA ALA A 161 1.91 8.34 16.68
C ALA A 161 1.92 6.85 16.29
N ASP A 162 2.06 5.99 17.30
CA ASP A 162 1.98 4.55 17.11
C ASP A 162 0.54 4.08 16.87
N TYR A 163 0.42 2.97 16.16
CA TYR A 163 -0.86 2.28 16.00
C TYR A 163 -1.28 1.67 17.34
N ALA A 164 -2.59 1.51 17.53
CA ALA A 164 -3.14 0.79 18.66
C ALA A 164 -2.52 -0.61 18.77
N ASN A 165 -2.25 -1.06 19.99
CA ASN A 165 -1.66 -2.39 20.24
C ASN A 165 -2.54 -3.54 19.73
N ASP A 166 -3.85 -3.31 19.59
CA ASP A 166 -4.81 -4.28 19.05
C ASP A 166 -5.04 -4.14 17.53
N CYS A 167 -4.25 -3.29 16.84
CA CYS A 167 -4.27 -3.18 15.39
C CYS A 167 -3.55 -4.37 14.75
N GLN A 168 -4.31 -5.23 14.08
CA GLN A 168 -3.78 -6.45 13.49
C GLN A 168 -3.01 -6.15 12.21
N ALA A 169 -1.72 -6.45 12.19
CA ALA A 169 -0.86 -6.22 11.03
C ALA A 169 -1.12 -7.27 9.94
N MET A 170 -1.41 -6.80 8.72
CA MET A 170 -1.69 -7.66 7.57
C MET A 170 -0.56 -7.61 6.52
N PRO A 171 -0.22 -8.77 5.92
CA PRO A 171 0.93 -8.90 5.01
C PRO A 171 0.74 -8.15 3.68
N GLY A 172 -0.49 -7.78 3.32
CA GLY A 172 -0.80 -7.15 2.04
C GLY A 172 -2.14 -6.41 2.07
N THR A 173 -2.37 -5.53 1.09
CA THR A 173 -3.66 -4.83 0.95
C THR A 173 -4.81 -5.82 0.72
N ALA A 174 -4.59 -6.88 -0.07
CA ALA A 174 -5.58 -7.93 -0.28
C ALA A 174 -5.97 -8.64 1.03
N ALA A 175 -5.02 -8.88 1.93
CA ALA A 175 -5.29 -9.48 3.24
C ALA A 175 -6.15 -8.55 4.13
N VAL A 176 -5.88 -7.24 4.11
CA VAL A 176 -6.75 -6.24 4.78
C VAL A 176 -8.17 -6.29 4.24
N VAL A 177 -8.33 -6.25 2.92
CA VAL A 177 -9.65 -6.26 2.26
C VAL A 177 -10.41 -7.54 2.60
N ASN A 178 -9.75 -8.70 2.52
CA ASN A 178 -10.35 -9.99 2.86
C ASN A 178 -10.80 -10.06 4.32
N ALA A 179 -10.03 -9.50 5.25
CA ALA A 179 -10.39 -9.46 6.67
C ALA A 179 -11.59 -8.53 6.91
N VAL A 180 -11.56 -7.31 6.33
CA VAL A 180 -12.66 -6.34 6.43
C VAL A 180 -13.96 -6.87 5.81
N ALA A 181 -13.88 -7.61 4.70
CA ALA A 181 -15.04 -8.21 4.05
C ALA A 181 -15.75 -9.27 4.94
N LYS A 182 -15.02 -9.91 5.87
CA LYS A 182 -15.55 -10.96 6.75
C LYS A 182 -16.02 -10.44 8.12
N ASP A 183 -15.59 -9.26 8.53
CA ASP A 183 -15.96 -8.67 9.82
C ASP A 183 -16.74 -7.37 9.63
N LYS A 184 -18.02 -7.40 10.02
CA LYS A 184 -18.95 -6.26 9.93
C LYS A 184 -18.44 -5.01 10.66
N TRP A 185 -17.70 -5.17 11.75
CA TRP A 185 -17.25 -4.07 12.61
C TRP A 185 -15.78 -3.71 12.41
N ALA A 186 -15.16 -4.27 11.37
CA ALA A 186 -13.80 -3.97 11.01
C ALA A 186 -13.63 -2.69 10.21
N ILE A 187 -12.46 -2.08 10.38
CA ILE A 187 -11.91 -1.00 9.57
C ILE A 187 -10.51 -1.40 9.09
N GLY A 188 -10.21 -1.11 7.83
CA GLY A 188 -8.89 -1.30 7.24
C GLY A 188 -8.49 -0.15 6.34
N TYR A 189 -7.25 -0.17 5.86
CA TYR A 189 -6.76 0.80 4.87
C TYR A 189 -5.83 0.15 3.85
N GLY A 190 -5.73 0.75 2.67
CA GLY A 190 -4.93 0.22 1.56
C GLY A 190 -5.04 1.02 0.28
N GLY A 191 -4.43 0.53 -0.80
CA GLY A 191 -4.49 1.19 -2.11
C GLY A 191 -5.89 1.14 -2.71
N ILE A 192 -6.39 2.26 -3.22
CA ILE A 192 -7.76 2.43 -3.72
C ILE A 192 -8.18 1.40 -4.78
N GLY A 193 -7.23 0.85 -5.54
CA GLY A 193 -7.47 -0.21 -6.54
C GLY A 193 -7.99 -1.54 -5.97
N TYR A 194 -8.04 -1.74 -4.65
CA TYR A 194 -8.48 -2.97 -3.99
C TYR A 194 -9.92 -2.95 -3.46
N ALA A 195 -10.76 -2.01 -3.91
CA ALA A 195 -12.09 -1.78 -3.34
C ALA A 195 -13.10 -2.94 -3.49
N LYS A 196 -12.81 -3.99 -4.28
CA LYS A 196 -13.76 -5.08 -4.54
C LYS A 196 -14.07 -5.87 -3.26
N GLY A 197 -15.35 -5.99 -2.91
CA GLY A 197 -15.83 -6.76 -1.75
C GLY A 197 -15.83 -5.98 -0.43
N VAL A 198 -15.45 -4.70 -0.44
CA VAL A 198 -15.52 -3.80 0.71
C VAL A 198 -16.13 -2.46 0.31
N LYS A 199 -16.60 -1.72 1.30
CA LYS A 199 -17.09 -0.36 1.11
C LYS A 199 -15.99 0.65 1.44
N ILE A 200 -15.72 1.57 0.51
CA ILE A 200 -14.85 2.72 0.79
C ILE A 200 -15.65 3.76 1.59
N VAL A 201 -15.05 4.24 2.68
CA VAL A 201 -15.58 5.34 3.49
C VAL A 201 -15.08 6.67 2.93
N ALA A 202 -15.98 7.64 2.76
CA ALA A 202 -15.57 8.98 2.37
C ALA A 202 -14.78 9.65 3.50
N VAL A 203 -13.69 10.35 3.14
CA VAL A 203 -12.78 10.95 4.12
C VAL A 203 -12.84 12.47 4.03
N LYS A 204 -13.25 13.11 5.14
CA LYS A 204 -13.24 14.56 5.29
C LYS A 204 -11.93 15.04 5.90
N LYS A 205 -11.42 16.19 5.45
CA LYS A 205 -10.25 16.83 6.07
C LYS A 205 -10.53 17.22 7.52
N ASN A 206 -11.71 17.79 7.78
CA ASN A 206 -12.22 18.12 9.11
C ASN A 206 -13.76 18.14 9.11
N ALA A 207 -14.37 18.38 10.28
CA ALA A 207 -15.83 18.41 10.43
C ALA A 207 -16.55 19.47 9.58
N LYS A 208 -15.85 20.54 9.18
CA LYS A 208 -16.38 21.63 8.35
C LYS A 208 -16.13 21.41 6.85
N SER A 209 -15.40 20.37 6.47
CA SER A 209 -15.12 20.07 5.07
C SER A 209 -16.33 19.39 4.40
N PRO A 210 -16.57 19.65 3.10
CA PRO A 210 -17.63 18.99 2.35
C PRO A 210 -17.55 17.46 2.45
#